data_AF-A0AAW1YLT8-F1
#
_entry.id   AF-A0AAW1YLT8-F1
#
_cell.length_a   1.000
_cell.length_b   1.000
_cell.length_c   1.000
_cell.angle_alpha   90.00
_cell.angle_beta   90.00
_cell.angle_gamma   90.00
#
_symmetry.space_group_name_H-M   'P 1'
#
loop_
_entity.id
_entity.type
_entity.pdbx_description
1 polymer ?
#
loop_
_entity_poly.entity_id
_entity_poly.type
_entity_poly.pdbx_seq_one_letter_code
_entity_poly.pdbx_strand_id
1 'polypeptide(L)'
;MDRSMRLAAFVLVVVLIMATEMGTTMVAEGKTEAKGNTGAKVNPRTCESQSSKFKGLCVMGSNCATTCKTEGFLGGHCRDFVRKCYCTKHC
;
A
#
# COMPACT_ATOMS: atom_id res chain seq x y z
N MET A 1 -24.91 -24.65 18.89
CA MET A 1 -24.74 -24.16 17.50
C MET A 1 -24.59 -22.64 17.42
N ASP A 2 -24.98 -21.88 18.45
CA ASP A 2 -25.08 -20.41 18.48
C ASP A 2 -23.76 -19.65 18.32
N ARG A 3 -22.67 -20.12 18.94
CA ARG A 3 -21.35 -19.48 18.83
C ARG A 3 -20.75 -19.64 17.43
N SER A 4 -21.01 -20.79 16.78
CA SER A 4 -20.60 -21.06 15.40
C SER A 4 -21.41 -20.22 14.40
N MET A 5 -22.72 -20.10 14.64
CA MET A 5 -23.62 -19.24 13.86
C MET A 5 -23.21 -17.76 13.94
N ARG A 6 -22.83 -17.29 15.14
CA ARG A 6 -22.33 -15.92 15.35
C ARG A 6 -21.01 -15.70 14.60
N LEU A 7 -20.07 -16.63 14.70
CA LEU A 7 -18.79 -16.54 13.96
C LEU A 7 -19.03 -16.54 12.44
N ALA A 8 -19.88 -17.42 11.94
CA ALA A 8 -20.24 -17.47 10.51
C ALA A 8 -20.93 -16.17 10.05
N ALA A 9 -21.82 -15.61 10.87
CA ALA A 9 -22.47 -14.33 10.60
C ALA A 9 -21.46 -13.17 10.60
N PHE A 10 -20.54 -13.11 11.57
CA PHE A 10 -19.47 -12.12 11.59
C PHE A 10 -18.56 -12.25 10.37
N VAL A 11 -18.14 -13.46 10.00
CA VAL A 11 -17.33 -13.71 8.81
C VAL A 11 -18.07 -13.29 7.54
N LEU A 12 -19.36 -13.62 7.40
CA LEU A 12 -20.18 -13.19 6.26
C LEU A 12 -20.33 -11.67 6.20
N VAL A 13 -20.61 -11.01 7.32
CA VAL A 13 -20.72 -9.54 7.37
C VAL A 13 -19.39 -8.89 6.99
N VAL A 14 -18.27 -9.40 7.50
CA VAL A 14 -16.93 -8.92 7.14
C VAL A 14 -16.66 -9.12 5.64
N VAL A 15 -16.98 -10.30 5.08
CA VAL A 15 -16.83 -10.58 3.63
C VAL A 15 -17.67 -9.62 2.77
N LEU A 16 -18.91 -9.32 3.20
CA LEU A 16 -19.78 -8.37 2.49
C LEU A 16 -19.23 -6.94 2.55
N ILE A 17 -18.64 -6.52 3.67
CA ILE A 17 -17.98 -5.21 3.79
C ILE A 17 -16.75 -5.12 2.86
N MET A 18 -15.97 -6.20 2.71
CA MET A 18 -14.85 -6.19 1.75
C MET A 18 -15.32 -6.19 0.28
N ALA A 19 -16.52 -6.67 -0.01
CA ALA A 19 -17.08 -6.71 -1.37
C ALA A 19 -17.59 -5.33 -1.84
N THR A 20 -17.92 -4.41 -0.91
CA THR A 20 -18.35 -3.05 -1.26
C THR A 20 -17.21 -2.13 -1.74
N GLU A 21 -15.96 -2.59 -1.65
CA GLU A 21 -14.77 -1.86 -2.11
C GLU A 21 -14.47 -2.12 -3.61
N MET A 22 -15.21 -3.01 -4.29
CA MET A 22 -15.08 -3.19 -5.74
C MET A 22 -15.93 -2.15 -6.48
N GLY A 23 -15.53 -0.89 -6.35
CA GLY A 23 -15.92 0.15 -7.28
C GLY A 23 -15.39 -0.20 -8.67
N THR A 24 -16.29 -0.57 -9.58
CA THR A 24 -16.07 -0.54 -11.02
C THR A 24 -15.87 0.92 -11.45
N THR A 25 -14.66 1.46 -11.27
CA THR A 25 -14.28 2.69 -11.95
C THR A 25 -13.90 2.35 -13.38
N MET A 26 -14.91 2.19 -14.22
CA MET A 26 -14.79 2.44 -15.65
C MET A 26 -14.89 3.95 -15.85
N VAL A 27 -13.75 4.63 -15.81
CA VAL A 27 -13.59 6.01 -16.30
C VAL A 27 -13.05 5.92 -17.72
N ALA A 28 -13.94 6.18 -18.68
CA ALA A 28 -13.56 6.53 -20.05
C ALA A 28 -13.15 8.02 -20.08
N GLU A 29 -11.94 8.26 -20.59
CA GLU A 29 -11.35 9.47 -21.21
C GLU A 29 -11.66 10.87 -20.62
N GLY A 30 -10.62 11.58 -20.16
CA GLY A 30 -10.69 13.04 -20.06
C GLY A 30 -9.71 13.78 -19.14
N LYS A 31 -8.42 13.82 -19.53
CA LYS A 31 -7.42 14.90 -19.33
C LYS A 31 -7.06 15.42 -17.90
N THR A 32 -5.75 15.33 -17.61
CA THR A 32 -4.88 16.16 -16.71
C THR A 32 -5.16 16.06 -15.21
N GLU A 33 -4.21 15.64 -14.37
CA GLU A 33 -2.83 16.14 -14.28
C GLU A 33 -1.79 15.00 -14.32
N ALA A 34 -1.28 14.70 -15.52
CA ALA A 34 0.06 14.17 -15.63
C ALA A 34 1.01 15.27 -15.13
N LYS A 35 1.74 15.02 -14.05
CA LYS A 35 2.92 15.82 -13.69
C LYS A 35 3.98 15.56 -14.75
N GLY A 36 3.84 16.23 -15.89
CA GLY A 36 4.88 16.39 -16.89
C GLY A 36 6.01 17.19 -16.26
N ASN A 37 7.18 16.59 -16.18
CA ASN A 37 8.40 17.33 -16.45
C ASN A 37 9.15 16.57 -17.53
N THR A 38 9.19 17.19 -18.70
CA THR A 38 10.00 16.84 -19.86
C THR A 38 11.47 16.99 -19.50
N GLY A 39 12.04 15.90 -19.00
CA GLY A 39 13.38 15.48 -19.33
C GLY A 39 13.30 13.97 -19.47
N ALA A 40 14.17 13.33 -20.23
CA ALA A 40 14.57 11.99 -19.83
C ALA A 40 15.21 12.14 -18.44
N LYS A 41 14.39 12.28 -17.40
CA LYS A 41 14.81 12.23 -16.02
C LYS A 41 15.39 10.84 -15.94
N VAL A 42 16.72 10.76 -15.92
CA VAL A 42 17.38 9.61 -15.32
C VAL A 42 16.80 9.60 -13.92
N ASN A 43 15.66 8.90 -13.75
CA ASN A 43 15.17 8.61 -12.43
C ASN A 43 16.33 7.81 -11.87
N PRO A 44 17.08 8.37 -10.89
CA PRO A 44 18.11 7.60 -10.23
C PRO A 44 17.44 6.29 -9.85
N ARG A 45 18.03 5.17 -10.26
CA ARG A 45 17.35 3.88 -10.18
C ARG A 45 16.93 3.74 -8.72
N THR A 46 15.63 3.69 -8.45
CA THR A 46 15.16 3.55 -7.08
C THR A 46 15.15 2.07 -6.77
N CYS A 47 16.00 1.66 -5.85
CA CYS A 47 16.02 0.31 -5.31
C CYS A 47 15.01 0.23 -4.18
N GLU A 48 14.23 -0.84 -4.18
CA GLU A 48 13.23 -1.14 -3.17
C GLU A 48 13.63 -2.39 -2.40
N SER A 49 13.45 -2.37 -1.07
CA SER A 49 13.67 -3.53 -0.20
C SER A 49 12.55 -3.60 0.83
N GLN A 50 12.07 -4.80 1.15
CA GLN A 50 11.16 -4.96 2.28
C GLN A 50 11.89 -4.54 3.57
N SER A 51 11.21 -3.77 4.42
CA SER A 51 11.74 -3.35 5.73
C SER A 51 11.90 -4.57 6.64
N SER A 52 13.05 -4.65 7.35
CA SER A 52 13.29 -5.69 8.35
C SER A 52 12.81 -5.31 9.75
N LYS A 53 12.68 -4.01 10.04
CA LYS A 53 12.27 -3.50 11.35
C LYS A 53 10.77 -3.23 11.43
N PHE A 54 10.09 -3.01 10.31
CA PHE A 54 8.66 -2.77 10.29
C PHE A 54 7.88 -4.05 10.61
N LYS A 55 7.02 -3.98 11.62
CA LYS A 55 6.20 -5.11 12.08
C LYS A 55 4.71 -4.80 11.90
N GLY A 56 3.96 -5.81 11.47
CA GLY A 56 2.51 -5.72 11.31
C GLY A 56 2.07 -5.14 9.96
N LEU A 57 0.78 -4.78 9.89
CA LEU A 57 0.16 -4.23 8.68
C LEU A 57 0.53 -2.75 8.50
N CYS A 58 0.97 -2.42 7.30
CA CYS A 58 1.31 -1.08 6.88
C CYS A 58 0.04 -0.29 6.53
N VAL A 59 -0.54 0.35 7.54
CA VAL A 59 -1.73 1.19 7.38
C VAL A 59 -1.35 2.63 7.02
N MET A 60 -0.24 3.12 7.56
CA MET A 60 0.21 4.51 7.42
C MET A 60 1.61 4.56 6.78
N GLY A 61 1.70 5.14 5.58
CA GLY A 61 2.97 5.24 4.83
C GLY A 61 4.04 6.06 5.54
N SER A 62 3.67 7.08 6.31
CA SER A 62 4.60 7.93 7.08
C SER A 62 5.36 7.14 8.17
N ASN A 63 4.69 6.18 8.81
CA ASN A 63 5.31 5.29 9.80
C ASN A 63 6.33 4.38 9.11
N CYS A 64 5.96 3.79 7.97
CA CYS A 64 6.87 2.99 7.15
C CYS A 64 8.09 3.82 6.71
N ALA A 65 7.89 5.03 6.18
CA ALA A 65 8.99 5.91 5.78
C ALA A 65 9.92 6.26 6.96
N THR A 66 9.37 6.52 8.15
CA THR A 66 10.15 6.80 9.35
C THR A 66 10.98 5.58 9.76
N THR A 67 10.41 4.37 9.75
CA THR A 67 11.16 3.13 10.00
C THR A 67 12.23 2.89 8.94
N CYS A 68 11.93 3.12 7.67
CA CYS A 68 12.90 2.96 6.59
C CYS A 68 14.11 3.91 6.73
N LYS A 69 13.89 5.13 7.22
CA LYS A 69 14.99 6.05 7.53
C LYS A 69 15.92 5.52 8.61
N THR A 70 15.40 4.82 9.63
CA THR A 70 16.26 4.18 10.66
C THR A 70 17.01 2.96 10.14
N GLU A 71 16.58 2.38 9.02
CA GLU A 71 17.28 1.32 8.28
C GLU A 71 18.29 1.86 7.26
N GLY A 72 18.44 3.18 7.14
CA GLY A 72 19.38 3.82 6.19
C GLY A 72 18.82 4.01 4.78
N PHE A 73 17.49 3.91 4.61
CA PHE A 73 16.81 4.21 3.35
C PHE A 73 16.34 5.67 3.32
N LEU A 74 16.12 6.19 2.11
CA LEU A 74 15.71 7.58 1.90
C LEU A 74 14.21 7.78 2.13
N GLY A 75 13.42 6.72 1.92
CA GLY A 75 11.98 6.74 2.12
C GLY A 75 11.39 5.33 2.23
N GLY A 76 10.06 5.27 2.25
CA GLY A 76 9.33 4.01 2.27
C GLY A 76 7.84 4.21 2.06
N HIS A 77 7.16 3.16 1.62
CA HIS A 77 5.73 3.17 1.37
C HIS A 77 5.10 1.80 1.66
N CYS A 78 3.79 1.82 1.93
CA CYS A 78 3.00 0.62 2.09
C CYS A 78 2.60 0.09 0.71
N ARG A 79 2.80 -1.20 0.48
CA ARG A 79 2.45 -1.88 -0.78
C ARG A 79 1.63 -3.13 -0.50
N ASP A 80 0.86 -3.54 -1.51
CA ASP A 80 0.13 -4.79 -1.60
C ASP A 80 -1.08 -4.94 -0.66
N PHE A 81 -1.90 -5.96 -0.93
CA PHE A 81 -3.09 -6.30 -0.12
C PHE A 81 -2.72 -6.74 1.30
N VAL A 82 -1.54 -7.36 1.45
CA VAL A 82 -0.96 -7.74 2.74
C VAL A 82 -0.40 -6.53 3.50
N ARG A 83 -0.40 -5.33 2.88
CA ARG A 83 0.06 -4.06 3.46
C ARG A 83 1.47 -4.22 4.05
N LYS A 84 2.46 -4.59 3.23
CA LYS A 84 3.87 -4.64 3.67
C LYS A 84 4.54 -3.29 3.50
N CYS A 85 5.55 -3.01 4.33
CA CYS A 85 6.37 -1.81 4.22
C CYS A 85 7.59 -2.08 3.34
N TYR A 86 7.75 -1.27 2.29
CA TYR A 86 8.89 -1.30 1.38
C TYR A 86 9.67 0.00 1.49
N CYS A 87 10.97 -0.11 1.73
CA CYS A 87 11.90 0.99 1.83
C CYS A 87 12.54 1.29 0.48
N THR A 88 12.78 2.56 0.20
CA THR A 88 13.31 3.04 -1.08
C THR A 88 14.61 3.80 -0.88
N LYS A 89 15.59 3.56 -1.75
CA LYS A 89 16.86 4.29 -1.81
C LYS A 89 17.33 4.45 -3.24
N HIS A 90 18.29 5.33 -3.48
CA HIS A 90 18.99 5.36 -4.75
C HIS A 90 19.91 4.13 -4.87
N CYS A 91 19.78 3.42 -5.98
CA CYS A 91 20.89 2.76 -6.64
C CYS A 91 21.57 3.81 -7.57
#